data_AF-A0A1Z9VEJ0-F1
#
_entry.id   AF-A0A1Z9VEJ0-F1
#
_cell.length_a   1.000
_cell.length_b   1.000
_cell.length_c   1.000
_cell.angle_alpha   90.00
_cell.angle_beta   90.00
_cell.angle_gamma   90.00
#
_symmetry.space_group_name_H-M   'P 1'
#
loop_
_entity.id
_entity.type
_entity.pdbx_description
1 polymer ?
#
loop_
_entity_poly.entity_id
_entity_poly.type
_entity_poly.pdbx_seq_one_letter_code
_entity_poly.pdbx_strand_id
1 'polypeptide(L)' 'MMKYFSVLIVALDQLSKFIVHSSMNLYDSFNVIPYLLNFTYIRNEGIAFGINFPGGKIFFIIFPILITFYLISLLKNK' A
#
# COMPACT_ATOMS: atom_id res chain seq x y z
N MET A 1 -0.67 11.76 -24.06
CA MET A 1 -0.43 10.30 -23.96
C MET A 1 -0.56 9.76 -22.53
N MET A 2 -0.05 10.42 -21.48
CA MET A 2 0.00 9.89 -20.10
C MET A 2 -1.32 9.91 -19.30
N LYS A 3 -2.41 10.51 -19.80
CA LYS A 3 -3.64 10.78 -19.01
C LYS A 3 -4.33 9.53 -18.46
N TYR A 4 -4.21 8.38 -19.15
CA TYR A 4 -4.91 7.15 -18.76
C TYR A 4 -4.00 6.11 -18.10
N PHE A 5 -2.70 6.42 -17.94
CA PHE A 5 -1.75 5.47 -17.38
C PHE A 5 -2.10 5.09 -15.94
N SER A 6 -2.53 6.05 -15.12
CA SER A 6 -3.00 5.79 -13.77
C SER A 6 -4.24 4.90 -13.73
N VAL A 7 -5.15 5.06 -14.71
CA VAL A 7 -6.36 4.21 -14.82
C VAL A 7 -5.95 2.77 -15.12
N LEU A 8 -5.02 2.57 -16.05
CA LEU A 8 -4.49 1.25 -16.35
C LEU A 8 -3.81 0.61 -15.14
N ILE A 9 -2.99 1.36 -14.41
CA ILE A 9 -2.34 0.86 -13.18
C ILE A 9 -3.39 0.42 -12.16
N VAL A 10 -4.40 1.25 -11.90
CA VAL A 10 -5.48 0.90 -10.95
C VAL A 10 -6.25 -0.33 -11.44
N ALA A 11 -6.55 -0.43 -12.72
CA ALA A 11 -7.23 -1.59 -13.28
C ALA A 11 -6.42 -2.88 -13.09
N LEU A 12 -5.12 -2.85 -13.36
CA LEU A 12 -4.22 -3.99 -13.17
C LEU A 12 -4.06 -4.35 -11.68
N ASP A 13 -3.97 -3.36 -10.79
CA ASP A 13 -3.93 -3.57 -9.33
C ASP A 13 -5.20 -4.30 -8.86
N GLN A 14 -6.38 -3.82 -9.24
CA GLN A 14 -7.64 -4.43 -8.82
C GLN A 14 -7.84 -5.82 -9.42
N LEU A 15 -7.49 -6.02 -10.69
CA LEU A 15 -7.57 -7.33 -11.33
C LEU A 15 -6.63 -8.34 -10.64
N SER A 16 -5.40 -7.95 -10.33
CA SER A 16 -4.45 -8.84 -9.64
C SER A 16 -4.96 -9.26 -8.25
N LYS A 17 -5.53 -8.33 -7.48
CA LYS A 17 -6.16 -8.62 -6.19
C LYS A 17 -7.35 -9.55 -6.33
N PHE A 18 -8.23 -9.30 -7.30
CA PHE A 18 -9.38 -10.16 -7.58
C PHE A 18 -8.95 -11.60 -7.83
N ILE A 19 -7.94 -11.80 -8.68
CA ILE A 19 -7.39 -13.13 -8.96
C ILE A 19 -6.90 -13.79 -7.66
N VAL A 20 -6.05 -13.12 -6.89
CA VAL A 20 -5.52 -13.64 -5.60
C VAL A 20 -6.66 -14.02 -4.65
N HIS A 21 -7.67 -13.16 -4.49
CA HIS A 21 -8.83 -13.44 -3.63
C HIS A 21 -9.65 -14.65 -4.09
N SER A 22 -9.73 -14.89 -5.40
CA SER A 22 -10.51 -15.97 -5.98
C SER A 22 -9.76 -17.31 -6.05
N SER A 23 -8.43 -17.29 -6.04
CA SER A 23 -7.60 -18.46 -6.33
C SER A 23 -6.65 -18.89 -5.21
N MET A 24 -6.51 -18.09 -4.14
CA MET A 24 -5.59 -18.37 -3.03
C MET A 24 -6.32 -18.27 -1.68
N ASN A 25 -5.94 -19.11 -0.72
CA ASN A 25 -6.28 -18.92 0.67
C ASN A 25 -5.30 -17.95 1.33
N LEU A 26 -5.72 -17.30 2.41
CA LEU A 26 -4.85 -16.40 3.15
C LEU A 26 -3.60 -17.14 3.63
N TYR A 27 -2.42 -16.55 3.38
CA TYR A 27 -1.09 -17.09 3.63
C TYR A 27 -0.59 -18.16 2.66
N ASP A 28 -1.36 -18.54 1.65
CA ASP A 28 -0.83 -19.36 0.56
C ASP A 28 0.33 -18.64 -0.11
N SER A 29 1.37 -19.39 -0.45
CA SER A 29 2.56 -18.89 -1.12
C SER A 29 2.94 -19.83 -2.26
N PHE A 30 3.32 -19.26 -3.40
CA PHE A 30 3.92 -20.01 -4.49
C PHE A 30 5.21 -19.33 -4.96
N ASN A 31 6.18 -20.17 -5.33
CA ASN A 31 7.46 -19.71 -5.81
C ASN A 31 7.36 -19.30 -7.29
N VAL A 32 7.81 -18.08 -7.60
CA VAL A 32 7.88 -17.58 -8.98
C VAL A 32 9.31 -17.69 -9.49
N ILE A 33 10.27 -17.25 -8.68
CA ILE A 33 11.71 -17.38 -8.94
C ILE A 33 12.35 -18.07 -7.72
N PRO A 34 12.95 -19.25 -7.89
CA PRO A 34 13.58 -19.97 -6.79
C PRO A 34 14.56 -19.08 -6.04
N TYR A 35 14.44 -19.07 -4.70
CA TYR A 35 15.30 -18.32 -3.78
C TYR A 35 15.25 -16.78 -3.88
N LEU A 36 14.46 -16.20 -4.80
CA LEU A 36 14.38 -14.75 -5.00
C LEU A 36 12.96 -14.19 -4.80
N LEU A 37 11.95 -14.83 -5.38
CA LEU A 37 10.60 -14.27 -5.46
C LEU A 37 9.53 -15.31 -5.17
N ASN A 38 8.78 -15.06 -4.09
CA ASN A 38 7.55 -15.77 -3.76
C ASN A 38 6.37 -14.81 -3.81
N PHE A 39 5.25 -15.27 -4.35
CA PHE A 39 3.98 -14.57 -4.25
C PHE A 39 3.20 -15.17 -3.09
N THR A 40 2.96 -14.35 -2.07
CA THR A 40 2.28 -14.76 -0.84
C THR A 40 1.04 -13.89 -0.64
N TYR A 41 -0.11 -14.53 -0.42
CA TYR A 41 -1.34 -13.80 -0.12
C TYR A 41 -1.35 -13.34 1.34
N ILE A 42 -1.25 -12.02 1.56
CA ILE A 42 -1.30 -11.38 2.88
C ILE A 42 -2.36 -10.25 2.85
N ARG A 43 -3.01 -10.00 3.98
CA ARG A 43 -3.86 -8.81 4.21
C ARG A 43 -3.13 -7.85 5.13
N ASN A 44 -2.99 -6.59 4.69
CA ASN A 44 -2.40 -5.54 5.51
C ASN A 44 -3.53 -4.71 6.15
N GLU A 45 -3.82 -4.97 7.42
CA GLU A 45 -4.86 -4.29 8.22
C GLU A 45 -4.42 -2.90 8.74
N GLY A 46 -3.23 -2.46 8.34
CA GLY A 46 -2.69 -1.12 8.60
C GLY A 46 -1.35 -1.12 9.32
N ILE A 47 -0.66 0.02 9.15
CA ILE A 47 0.70 0.35 9.62
C ILE A 47 1.79 -0.46 8.90
N ALA A 48 2.70 0.26 8.24
CA ALA A 48 3.85 -0.35 7.58
C ALA A 48 4.70 -1.14 8.60
N PHE A 49 5.30 -2.25 8.14
CA PHE A 49 6.20 -3.07 8.96
C PHE A 49 5.58 -3.74 10.19
N GLY A 50 4.24 -3.86 10.26
CA GLY A 50 3.57 -4.51 11.39
C GLY A 50 3.72 -3.76 12.72
N ILE A 51 4.16 -2.50 12.69
CA ILE A 51 4.25 -1.64 13.87
C ILE A 51 2.83 -1.48 14.41
N ASN A 52 2.54 -2.03 15.58
CA ASN A 52 1.22 -1.92 16.18
C ASN A 52 1.36 -1.55 17.65
N PHE A 53 1.01 -0.31 17.98
CA PHE A 53 0.96 0.19 19.34
C PHE A 53 -0.37 0.92 19.56
N PRO A 54 -0.86 1.01 20.81
CA PRO A 54 -2.10 1.73 21.12
C PRO A 54 -2.08 3.16 20.55
N GLY A 55 -3.04 3.48 19.70
CA GLY A 55 -3.12 4.78 19.01
C GLY A 55 -2.27 4.94 17.75
N GLY A 56 -1.47 3.93 17.36
CA GLY A 56 -0.58 3.99 16.20
C GLY A 56 -1.29 4.32 14.89
N LYS A 57 -2.47 3.71 14.63
CA LYS A 57 -3.27 4.03 13.43
C LYS A 57 -3.62 5.52 13.35
N ILE A 58 -4.06 6.10 14.47
CA ILE A 58 -4.43 7.52 14.55
C ILE A 58 -3.19 8.39 14.32
N PHE A 59 -2.05 8.05 14.96
CA PHE A 59 -0.79 8.75 14.77
C PHE A 59 -0.35 8.75 13.29
N PHE A 60 -0.35 7.59 12.63
CA PHE A 60 0.05 7.47 11.23
C PHE A 60 -0.92 8.11 10.23
N ILE A 61 -2.15 8.43 10.64
CA ILE A 61 -3.09 9.23 9.82
C ILE A 61 -2.85 10.72 10.04
N ILE A 62 -2.81 11.17 11.31
CA ILE A 62 -2.76 12.60 11.65
C ILE A 62 -1.38 13.20 11.37
N PHE A 63 -0.30 12.50 11.70
CA PHE A 63 1.05 13.04 11.62
C PHE A 63 1.45 13.43 10.18
N PRO A 64 1.24 12.60 9.13
CA PRO A 64 1.53 13.01 7.76
C PRO A 64 0.70 14.21 7.29
N ILE A 65 -0.56 14.32 7.73
CA ILE A 65 -1.43 15.46 7.39
C ILE A 65 -0.84 16.75 7.97
N LEU A 66 -0.46 16.74 9.25
CA LEU A 66 0.16 17.89 9.92
C LEU A 66 1.47 18.29 9.25
N ILE A 67 2.35 17.32 8.96
CA ILE A 67 3.61 17.57 8.26
C ILE A 67 3.35 18.15 6.87
N THR A 68 2.36 17.65 6.13
CA THR A 68 2.00 18.17 4.80
C THR A 68 1.58 19.64 4.89
N PHE A 69 0.71 20.01 5.84
CA PHE A 69 0.32 21.41 6.04
C PHE A 69 1.50 22.31 6.45
N TYR A 70 2.37 21.80 7.32
CA TYR A 70 3.58 22.51 7.71
C TYR A 70 4.50 22.78 6.51
N LEU A 71 4.75 21.77 5.67
CA LEU A 71 5.55 21.91 4.45
C LEU A 71 4.92 22.91 3.47
N ILE A 72 3.59 22.87 3.29
CA ILE A 72 2.88 23.86 2.44
C ILE A 72 3.06 25.28 2.99
N SER A 73 2.99 25.46 4.30
CA SER A 73 3.21 26.78 4.94
C SER A 73 4.63 27.31 4.69
N LEU A 74 5.65 26.43 4.79
CA LEU A 74 7.04 26.80 4.47
C LEU A 74 7.24 27.18 3.01
N LEU A 75 6.57 26.48 2.08
CA LEU A 75 6.64 26.78 0.65
C LEU A 75 5.93 28.10 0.32
N LYS A 76 4.87 28.45 1.05
CA LYS A 76 4.14 29.72 0.87
C LYS A 76 4.90 30.94 1.42
N ASN A 77 5.80 30.73 2.36
CA ASN A 77 6.64 31.78 2.96
C ASN A 77 7.97 32.00 2.21
N LYS A 78 8.12 31.43 1.01
CA LYS A 78 9.14 31.79 0.02
C LYS A 78 8.47 32.51 -1.14
#